data_AF-A0A962XTZ1-F1
#
_entry.id   AF-A0A962XTZ1-F1
#
_cell.length_a   1.000
_cell.length_b   1.000
_cell.length_c   1.000
_cell.angle_alpha   90.00
_cell.angle_beta   90.00
_cell.angle_gamma   90.00
#
_symmetry.space_group_name_H-M   'P 1'
#
loop_
_entity.id
_entity.type
_entity.pdbx_description
1 polymer ?
#
loop_
_entity_poly.entity_id
_entity_poly.type
_entity_poly.pdbx_seq_one_letter_code
_entity_poly.pdbx_strand_id
1 'polypeptide(L)' 'MIPAGIDSIAWMQQLAGRLDRLVTRAELTQALDDVEYLIDALDPELQGPAYQLAEDLRRRLDRADG' A
#
# COMPACT_ATOMS: atom_id res chain seq x y z
N MET A 1 13.91 3.18 10.36
CA MET A 1 14.92 3.54 9.33
C MET A 1 14.50 2.85 8.05
N ILE A 2 14.13 3.59 7.01
CA ILE A 2 13.88 2.99 5.68
C ILE A 2 15.25 2.58 5.17
N PRO A 3 15.57 1.28 5.01
CA PRO A 3 16.83 0.90 4.38
C PRO A 3 16.74 1.33 2.91
N ALA A 4 17.67 2.20 2.48
CA ALA A 4 17.88 2.48 1.07
C ALA A 4 18.07 1.13 0.36
N GLY A 5 17.10 0.75 -0.49
CA GLY A 5 17.15 -0.51 -1.23
C GLY A 5 16.12 -1.58 -0.87
N ILE A 6 15.03 -1.27 -0.15
CA ILE A 6 13.79 -1.98 -0.50
C ILE A 6 13.49 -1.57 -1.92
N ASP A 7 13.49 -2.53 -2.84
CA ASP A 7 13.01 -2.32 -4.19
C ASP A 7 11.52 -1.98 -4.07
N SER A 8 11.23 -0.69 -3.92
CA SER A 8 9.89 -0.18 -3.63
C SER A 8 8.92 -0.59 -4.75
N ILE A 9 9.44 -0.76 -5.96
CA ILE A 9 8.70 -1.33 -7.09
C ILE A 9 8.36 -2.80 -6.81
N ALA A 10 9.32 -3.63 -6.41
CA ALA A 10 9.06 -5.03 -6.05
C ALA A 10 8.06 -5.15 -4.88
N TRP A 11 8.19 -4.31 -3.86
CA TRP A 11 7.26 -4.29 -2.73
C TRP A 11 5.85 -3.88 -3.15
N MET A 12 5.71 -2.81 -3.95
CA MET A 12 4.41 -2.37 -4.47
C MET A 12 3.77 -3.44 -5.36
N GLN A 13 4.54 -4.13 -6.19
CA GLN A 13 4.04 -5.25 -6.99
C GLN A 13 3.60 -6.44 -6.12
N GLN A 14 4.36 -6.76 -5.07
CA GLN A 14 3.97 -7.80 -4.12
C GLN A 14 2.68 -7.42 -3.39
N LEU A 15 2.54 -6.17 -2.96
CA LEU A 15 1.34 -5.67 -2.31
C LEU A 15 0.14 -5.70 -3.26
N ALA A 16 0.29 -5.24 -4.50
CA ALA A 16 -0.74 -5.34 -5.53
C ALA A 16 -1.18 -6.79 -5.78
N GLY A 17 -0.23 -7.73 -5.83
CA GLY A 17 -0.52 -9.16 -6.03
C GLY A 17 -1.24 -9.84 -4.87
N ARG A 18 -1.07 -9.34 -3.63
CA ARG A 18 -1.80 -9.84 -2.45
C ARG A 18 -3.03 -9.03 -2.10
N LEU A 19 -3.26 -7.88 -2.75
CA LEU A 19 -4.34 -6.94 -2.40
C LEU A 19 -5.70 -7.65 -2.36
N ASP A 20 -5.97 -8.51 -3.33
CA ASP A 20 -7.22 -9.29 -3.46
C ASP A 20 -7.44 -10.28 -2.30
N ARG A 21 -6.37 -10.65 -1.59
CA ARG A 21 -6.40 -11.57 -0.44
C ARG A 21 -6.49 -10.86 0.90
N LEU A 22 -6.36 -9.52 0.94
CA LEU A 22 -6.53 -8.75 2.17
C LEU A 22 -8.03 -8.55 2.41
N VAL A 23 -8.58 -9.35 3.33
CA VAL A 23 -10.03 -9.39 3.57
C VAL A 23 -10.39 -8.80 4.91
N THR A 24 -9.49 -8.86 5.89
CA THR A 24 -9.78 -8.33 7.22
C THR A 24 -9.46 -6.84 7.30
N ARG A 25 -10.26 -6.13 8.10
CA ARG A 25 -10.04 -4.72 8.41
C ARG A 25 -8.63 -4.45 8.92
N ALA A 26 -8.11 -5.31 9.82
CA ALA A 26 -6.78 -5.16 10.39
C ALA A 26 -5.67 -5.26 9.33
N GLU A 27 -5.77 -6.21 8.40
CA GLU A 27 -4.83 -6.35 7.29
C GLU A 27 -4.88 -5.18 6.33
N LEU A 28 -6.08 -4.69 6.01
CA LEU A 28 -6.28 -3.54 5.13
C LEU A 28 -5.75 -2.25 5.75
N THR A 29 -5.97 -2.03 7.04
CA THR A 29 -5.41 -0.88 7.77
C THR A 29 -3.88 -0.95 7.80
N GLN A 30 -3.29 -2.08 8.19
CA GLN A 30 -1.84 -2.22 8.23
C GLN A 30 -1.20 -1.99 6.85
N ALA A 31 -1.80 -2.55 5.80
CA ALA A 31 -1.32 -2.33 4.43
C ALA A 31 -1.43 -0.87 3.99
N LEU A 32 -2.47 -0.15 4.43
CA LEU A 32 -2.63 1.27 4.13
C LEU A 32 -1.56 2.11 4.84
N ASP A 33 -1.34 1.87 6.13
CA ASP A 33 -0.28 2.54 6.90
C ASP A 33 1.10 2.30 6.28
N ASP A 34 1.39 1.05 5.84
CA ASP A 34 2.65 0.71 5.19
C ASP A 34 2.84 1.46 3.86
N VAL A 35 1.77 1.61 3.06
CA VAL A 35 1.82 2.37 1.79
C VAL A 35 2.01 3.85 2.05
N GLU A 36 1.29 4.44 3.01
CA GLU A 36 1.42 5.85 3.35
C GLU A 36 2.84 6.16 3.84
N TYR A 37 3.43 5.29 4.67
CA TYR A 37 4.83 5.40 5.08
C TYR A 37 5.82 5.30 3.92
N LEU A 38 5.53 4.43 2.94
CA LEU A 38 6.37 4.23 1.77
C LEU A 38 6.32 5.44 0.82
N ILE A 39 5.16 6.07 0.63
CA ILE A 39 4.98 7.24 -0.25
C ILE A 39 5.94 8.37 0.08
N ASP A 40 6.13 8.67 1.37
CA ASP A 40 7.06 9.71 1.83
C ASP A 40 8.53 9.38 1.50
N ALA A 41 8.85 8.11 1.31
CA ALA A 41 10.19 7.61 0.99
C ALA A 41 10.38 7.27 -0.51
N LEU A 42 9.33 7.37 -1.33
CA LEU A 42 9.35 7.04 -2.75
C LEU A 42 9.90 8.16 -3.62
N ASP A 43 10.59 7.77 -4.69
CA ASP A 43 10.88 8.68 -5.80
C ASP A 43 9.57 9.28 -6.36
N PRO A 44 9.57 10.55 -6.81
CA PRO A 44 8.36 11.25 -7.26
C PRO A 44 7.59 10.53 -8.37
N GLU A 45 8.30 9.82 -9.24
CA GLU A 45 7.72 9.02 -10.33
C GLU A 45 6.93 7.80 -9.84
N LEU A 46 7.25 7.29 -8.64
CA LEU A 46 6.61 6.13 -8.02
C LEU A 46 5.46 6.52 -7.07
N GLN A 47 5.40 7.78 -6.64
CA GLN A 47 4.35 8.26 -5.72
C GLN A 47 2.96 8.15 -6.34
N GLY A 48 2.79 8.44 -7.63
CA GLY A 48 1.49 8.33 -8.33
C GLY A 48 0.87 6.92 -8.22
N PRO A 49 1.59 5.87 -8.66
CA PRO A 49 1.15 4.48 -8.47
C PRO A 49 0.87 4.10 -7.00
N ALA A 50 1.67 4.59 -6.06
CA ALA A 50 1.48 4.31 -4.64
C ALA A 50 0.22 4.99 -4.07
N TYR A 51 -0.10 6.22 -4.49
CA TYR A 51 -1.36 6.87 -4.13
C TYR A 51 -2.58 6.08 -4.66
N GLN A 52 -2.51 5.55 -5.88
CA GLN A 52 -3.59 4.70 -6.41
C GLN A 52 -3.79 3.44 -5.55
N LEU A 53 -2.69 2.82 -5.11
CA LEU A 53 -2.73 1.65 -4.24
C LEU A 53 -3.36 1.97 -2.87
N ALA A 54 -3.03 3.13 -2.29
CA ALA A 54 -3.63 3.61 -1.05
C ALA A 54 -5.14 3.86 -1.19
N GLU A 55 -5.57 4.46 -2.31
CA GLU A 55 -7.00 4.65 -2.59
C GLU A 55 -7.75 3.32 -2.73
N ASP A 56 -7.16 2.31 -3.38
CA ASP A 56 -7.74 0.97 -3.48
C ASP A 56 -7.89 0.29 -2.12
N LEU A 57 -6.87 0.39 -1.26
CA LEU A 57 -6.92 -0.12 0.11
C LEU A 57 -8.01 0.57 0.93
N ARG A 58 -8.13 1.90 0.81
CA ARG A 58 -9.14 2.70 1.53
C ARG A 58 -10.56 2.36 1.10
N ARG A 59 -10.80 2.17 -0.20
CA ARG A 59 -12.10 1.71 -0.73
C ARG A 59 -12.47 0.32 -0.23
N ARG A 60 -11.50 -0.57 -0.05
CA ARG A 60 -11.72 -1.91 0.48
C ARG A 60 -11.99 -1.89 1.98
N LEU A 61 -11.26 -1.05 2.72
CA LEU A 61 -11.46 -0.85 4.14
C LEU A 61 -12.88 -0.34 4.43
N ASP A 62 -13.35 0.64 3.65
CA ASP A 62 -14.71 1.19 3.73
C ASP A 62 -15.78 0.09 3.54
N ARG A 63 -15.60 -0.78 2.54
CA ARG A 63 -16.49 -1.94 2.32
C ARG A 63 -16.43 -3.00 3.41
N ALA A 64 -15.31 -3.13 4.11
CA ALA A 64 -15.12 -4.10 5.19
C ALA A 64 -15.65 -3.58 6.54
N ASP A 65 -15.86 -2.26 6.68
CA ASP A 65 -16.40 -1.60 7.87
C ASP A 65 -17.93 -1.41 7.81
N GLY A 66 -18.52 -1.47 6.60
CA GLY A 66 -19.96 -1.32 6.35
C GLY A 66 -20.77 -2.60 6.26
#